data_AF-A0A947JN07-F1
#
_entry.id   AF-A0A947JN07-F1
#
_cell.length_a   1.000
_cell.length_b   1.000
_cell.length_c   1.000
_cell.angle_alpha   90.00
_cell.angle_beta   90.00
_cell.angle_gamma   90.00
#
_symmetry.space_group_name_H-M   'P 1'
#
loop_
_entity.id
_entity.type
_entity.pdbx_description
1 polymer ?
#
loop_
_entity_poly.entity_id
_entity_poly.type
_entity_poly.pdbx_seq_one_letter_code
_entity_poly.pdbx_strand_id
1 'polypeptide(L)'
;MKKNFQKIWAIVLVFSFLHLSCARPVAAFTVGEEREVGEILLYQIRLAFSLVDDPDISQYVNELGAEVLRVAGAQYFDYHFFVIRNKEFNAFAAPSGLIFFHSGLIETMGSEDELISVMAHEVGHVVSRHIASRMDKGMKVGIGALALAIAGLALGGGGVAGQALVTGSMAANQALNLHFSRQDEEEADLLSYGWMKKLERDPVAMEKMLKTMRRITRYRMGDVPPYLLTHPDPEARLGYVQSLIAIEKAPLSNVSQQTDNFSFLRFKYRILSQIEDDGQFRNFLATKISDPKSSPLERTMAKYGLSQVEREANNYERSRALLLEVIAAYPDRSILLVDLGRVELAAGNKEKALELTLQASRKNPADLWAVFQLAKVYLELGKLKEAEENLFTVAREIPEYSKVYYEIGKLRASQGKKGEASYYLGKHYLYEGRIELAKENFERVIKDQSMSRDIRDNAKVQLETIERLEEGPGSKKEQEEEKKRKEEEEGEVGGWCHFESDGGMFMLQGSDRSETHCFPWDRQWGNGQLPGSSVQVCG
;
A
#
# COMPACT_ATOMS: atom_id res chain seq x y z
N MET A 1 -22.42 44.04 55.38
CA MET A 1 -22.89 43.04 54.37
C MET A 1 -22.37 43.29 52.95
N LYS A 2 -22.36 44.52 52.39
CA LYS A 2 -21.89 44.78 51.00
C LYS A 2 -20.41 44.42 50.71
N LYS A 3 -19.49 44.59 51.66
CA LYS A 3 -18.06 44.27 51.48
C LYS A 3 -17.74 42.77 51.35
N ASN A 4 -18.55 41.89 51.93
CA ASN A 4 -18.33 40.44 51.84
C ASN A 4 -18.87 39.87 50.52
N PHE A 5 -19.91 40.49 49.95
CA PHE A 5 -20.49 40.08 48.67
C PHE A 5 -19.54 40.36 47.48
N GLN A 6 -18.83 41.50 47.51
CA GLN A 6 -17.82 41.83 46.50
C GLN A 6 -16.59 40.90 46.57
N LYS A 7 -16.19 40.46 47.77
CA LYS A 7 -15.09 39.50 47.93
C LYS A 7 -15.44 38.12 47.40
N ILE A 8 -16.68 37.66 47.63
CA ILE A 8 -17.14 36.36 47.12
C ILE A 8 -17.24 36.38 45.59
N TRP A 9 -17.76 37.46 44.99
CA TRP A 9 -17.80 37.61 43.53
C TRP A 9 -16.40 37.72 42.90
N ALA A 10 -15.46 38.41 43.55
CA ALA A 10 -14.07 38.47 43.09
C ALA A 10 -13.39 37.09 43.15
N ILE A 11 -13.65 36.30 44.20
CA ILE A 11 -13.10 34.94 44.31
C ILE A 11 -13.72 34.00 43.26
N VAL A 12 -15.03 34.10 43.00
CA VAL A 12 -15.72 33.30 41.96
C VAL A 12 -15.27 33.69 40.54
N LEU A 13 -15.03 34.98 40.28
CA LEU A 13 -14.48 35.45 39.01
C LEU A 13 -13.03 35.01 38.82
N VAL A 14 -12.21 35.05 39.87
CA VAL A 14 -10.82 34.56 39.84
C VAL A 14 -10.77 33.05 39.68
N PHE A 15 -11.63 32.27 40.36
CA PHE A 15 -11.73 30.83 40.14
C PHE A 15 -12.28 30.47 38.74
N SER A 16 -13.24 31.25 38.21
CA SER A 16 -13.75 31.06 36.84
C SER A 16 -12.69 31.41 35.79
N PHE A 17 -11.80 32.37 36.05
CA PHE A 17 -10.66 32.69 35.19
C PHE A 17 -9.49 31.70 35.33
N LEU A 18 -9.26 31.15 36.53
CA LEU A 18 -8.21 30.13 36.73
C LEU A 18 -8.57 28.77 36.11
N HIS A 19 -9.86 28.44 35.97
CA HIS A 19 -10.28 27.26 35.21
C HIS A 19 -10.33 27.48 33.68
N LEU A 20 -10.20 28.73 33.21
CA LEU A 20 -10.18 29.07 31.77
C LEU A 20 -8.77 29.14 31.16
N SER A 21 -7.72 29.12 31.98
CA SER A 21 -6.33 29.38 31.55
C SER A 21 -5.44 28.14 31.44
N CYS A 22 -5.93 26.94 31.72
CA CYS A 22 -5.27 25.75 31.18
C CYS A 22 -5.73 25.59 29.74
N ALA A 23 -4.90 26.07 28.80
CA ALA A 23 -4.95 25.56 27.44
C ALA A 23 -4.92 24.04 27.54
N ARG A 24 -6.06 23.38 27.32
CA ARG A 24 -6.09 21.92 27.24
C ARG A 24 -5.09 21.57 26.14
N PRO A 25 -4.10 20.70 26.37
CA PRO A 25 -3.30 20.20 25.27
C PRO A 25 -4.29 19.63 24.26
N VAL A 26 -4.32 20.20 23.06
CA VAL A 26 -4.99 19.56 21.93
C VAL A 26 -4.13 18.35 21.67
N ALA A 27 -4.55 17.20 22.19
CA ALA A 27 -3.92 15.92 21.88
C ALA A 27 -4.19 15.66 20.41
N ALA A 28 -3.21 15.96 19.57
CA ALA A 28 -3.24 15.69 18.15
C ALA A 28 -2.75 14.25 17.93
N PHE A 29 -3.42 13.52 17.06
CA PHE A 29 -3.06 12.16 16.73
C PHE A 29 -1.63 12.10 16.18
N THR A 30 -0.79 11.28 16.80
CA THR A 30 0.63 11.22 16.50
C THR A 30 0.93 10.33 15.29
N VAL A 31 2.09 10.54 14.67
CA VAL A 31 2.58 9.69 13.57
C VAL A 31 2.76 8.23 14.03
N GLY A 32 3.10 8.02 15.31
CA GLY A 32 3.21 6.69 15.91
C GLY A 32 1.87 5.97 15.98
N GLU A 33 0.84 6.65 16.50
CA GLU A 33 -0.51 6.10 16.57
C GLU A 33 -1.11 5.86 15.17
N GLU A 34 -0.83 6.73 14.18
CA GLU A 34 -1.23 6.48 12.78
C GLU A 34 -0.60 5.21 12.20
N ARG A 35 0.67 4.95 12.51
CA ARG A 35 1.36 3.73 12.08
C ARG A 35 0.68 2.50 12.69
N GLU A 36 0.34 2.54 13.96
CA GLU A 36 -0.32 1.45 14.65
C GLU A 36 -1.73 1.16 14.10
N VAL A 37 -2.53 2.20 13.85
CA VAL A 37 -3.84 2.05 13.18
C VAL A 37 -3.65 1.44 11.79
N GLY A 38 -2.66 1.88 11.03
CA GLY A 38 -2.34 1.36 9.71
C GLY A 38 -1.98 -0.13 9.73
N GLU A 39 -1.14 -0.56 10.68
CA GLU A 39 -0.78 -1.98 10.86
C GLU A 39 -2.00 -2.85 11.17
N ILE A 40 -2.84 -2.42 12.12
CA ILE A 40 -4.08 -3.13 12.48
C ILE A 40 -5.02 -3.20 11.28
N LEU A 41 -5.18 -2.08 10.55
CA LEU A 41 -6.07 -2.02 9.40
C LEU A 41 -5.58 -2.91 8.25
N LEU A 42 -4.28 -2.93 7.96
CA LEU A 42 -3.71 -3.82 6.95
C LEU A 42 -3.99 -5.29 7.28
N TYR A 43 -3.85 -5.66 8.56
CA TYR A 43 -4.21 -6.99 9.04
C TYR A 43 -5.70 -7.29 8.85
N GLN A 44 -6.60 -6.39 9.25
CA GLN A 44 -8.04 -6.57 9.06
C GLN A 44 -8.44 -6.65 7.58
N ILE A 45 -7.78 -5.89 6.70
CA ILE A 45 -7.99 -5.95 5.26
C ILE A 45 -7.55 -7.31 4.71
N ARG A 46 -6.40 -7.86 5.13
CA ARG A 46 -5.95 -9.19 4.72
C ARG A 46 -6.89 -10.31 5.19
N LEU A 47 -7.57 -10.12 6.32
CA LEU A 47 -8.61 -11.03 6.80
C LEU A 47 -9.90 -10.94 5.99
N ALA A 48 -10.34 -9.72 5.66
CA ALA A 48 -11.63 -9.47 5.03
C ALA A 48 -11.60 -9.58 3.51
N PHE A 49 -10.45 -9.31 2.88
CA PHE A 49 -10.30 -9.23 1.44
C PHE A 49 -9.16 -10.10 0.92
N SER A 50 -9.35 -10.63 -0.29
CA SER A 50 -8.26 -11.21 -1.06
C SER A 50 -7.50 -10.10 -1.78
N LEU A 51 -6.24 -9.87 -1.39
CA LEU A 51 -5.33 -9.00 -2.12
C LEU A 51 -4.83 -9.70 -3.39
N VAL A 52 -4.61 -8.92 -4.45
CA VAL A 52 -3.97 -9.42 -5.67
C VAL A 52 -2.47 -9.51 -5.42
N ASP A 53 -2.06 -10.67 -4.91
CA ASP A 53 -0.66 -10.97 -4.58
C ASP A 53 0.10 -11.45 -5.83
N ASP A 54 0.59 -10.51 -6.63
CA ASP A 54 1.32 -10.75 -7.88
C ASP A 54 2.44 -9.70 -8.03
N PRO A 55 3.73 -10.08 -8.10
CA PRO A 55 4.85 -9.14 -8.09
C PRO A 55 4.80 -8.13 -9.22
N ASP A 56 4.27 -8.52 -10.38
CA ASP A 56 4.14 -7.62 -11.53
C ASP A 56 3.12 -6.51 -11.26
N ILE A 57 1.99 -6.87 -10.63
CA ILE A 57 0.90 -5.96 -10.31
C ILE A 57 1.33 -5.04 -9.17
N SER A 58 1.94 -5.60 -8.12
CA SER A 58 2.48 -4.86 -6.99
C SER A 58 3.59 -3.90 -7.42
N GLN A 59 4.56 -4.36 -8.21
CA GLN A 59 5.66 -3.52 -8.70
C GLN A 59 5.10 -2.35 -9.53
N TYR A 60 4.22 -2.62 -10.50
CA TYR A 60 3.64 -1.58 -11.34
C TYR A 60 2.90 -0.50 -10.53
N VAL A 61 2.00 -0.89 -9.62
CA VAL A 61 1.22 0.09 -8.86
C VAL A 61 2.07 0.87 -7.86
N ASN A 62 3.10 0.26 -7.27
CA ASN A 62 4.01 0.95 -6.34
C ASN A 62 5.03 1.83 -7.09
N GLU A 63 5.45 1.49 -8.30
CA GLU A 63 6.27 2.36 -9.15
C GLU A 63 5.51 3.63 -9.54
N LEU A 64 4.24 3.50 -9.95
CA LEU A 64 3.37 4.67 -10.19
C LEU A 64 3.18 5.50 -8.91
N GLY A 65 3.02 4.84 -7.77
CA GLY A 65 2.97 5.49 -6.46
C GLY A 65 4.22 6.30 -6.17
N ALA A 66 5.41 5.72 -6.39
CA ALA A 66 6.69 6.38 -6.22
C ALA A 66 6.85 7.60 -7.16
N GLU A 67 6.32 7.53 -8.40
CA GLU A 67 6.28 8.68 -9.30
C GLU A 67 5.49 9.85 -8.67
N VAL A 68 4.29 9.58 -8.14
CA VAL A 68 3.45 10.59 -7.47
C VAL A 68 4.16 11.17 -6.24
N LEU A 69 4.74 10.31 -5.40
CA LEU A 69 5.39 10.74 -4.16
C LEU A 69 6.62 11.64 -4.42
N ARG A 70 7.34 11.40 -5.52
CA ARG A 70 8.46 12.25 -5.94
C ARG A 70 8.05 13.71 -6.18
N VAL A 71 6.82 13.98 -6.64
CA VAL A 71 6.32 15.34 -6.84
C VAL A 71 5.49 15.86 -5.65
N ALA A 72 4.99 14.95 -4.80
CA ALA A 72 4.32 15.27 -3.54
C ALA A 72 5.29 15.82 -2.48
N GLY A 73 6.56 15.40 -2.53
CA GLY A 73 7.61 15.85 -1.62
C GLY A 73 7.79 14.93 -0.41
N ALA A 74 8.54 15.38 0.59
CA ALA A 74 8.89 14.56 1.75
C ALA A 74 7.65 14.06 2.51
N GLN A 75 7.68 12.78 2.88
CA GLN A 75 6.57 12.08 3.53
C GLN A 75 6.96 11.58 4.91
N TYR A 76 5.98 11.43 5.80
CA TYR A 76 6.16 10.86 7.14
C TYR A 76 6.12 9.32 7.18
N PHE A 77 5.61 8.70 6.13
CA PHE A 77 5.35 7.26 6.05
C PHE A 77 5.95 6.66 4.79
N ASP A 78 6.26 5.38 4.87
CA ASP A 78 6.54 4.55 3.70
C ASP A 78 5.20 4.16 3.07
N TYR A 79 4.98 4.56 1.82
CA TYR A 79 3.72 4.31 1.15
C TYR A 79 3.71 2.94 0.50
N HIS A 80 2.57 2.26 0.62
CA HIS A 80 2.32 0.99 -0.02
C HIS A 80 0.98 1.00 -0.73
N PHE A 81 1.00 0.55 -1.98
CA PHE A 81 -0.16 0.55 -2.85
C PHE A 81 -0.59 -0.90 -3.11
N PHE A 82 -1.86 -1.20 -2.87
CA PHE A 82 -2.42 -2.54 -2.95
C PHE A 82 -3.61 -2.60 -3.91
N VAL A 83 -3.78 -3.75 -4.55
CA VAL A 83 -4.97 -4.04 -5.36
C VAL A 83 -5.80 -5.10 -4.64
N ILE A 84 -7.06 -4.78 -4.39
CA ILE A 84 -8.04 -5.67 -3.76
C ILE A 84 -8.87 -6.35 -4.85
N ARG A 85 -9.03 -7.68 -4.75
CA ARG A 85 -9.97 -8.45 -5.57
C ARG A 85 -11.40 -8.18 -5.13
N ASN A 86 -11.99 -7.12 -5.67
CA ASN A 86 -13.37 -6.72 -5.40
C ASN A 86 -13.94 -5.98 -6.62
N LYS A 87 -15.15 -6.33 -7.05
CA LYS A 87 -15.83 -5.73 -8.21
C LYS A 87 -16.49 -4.39 -7.90
N GLU A 88 -16.50 -3.98 -6.64
CA GLU A 88 -16.99 -2.65 -6.27
C GLU A 88 -16.11 -1.53 -6.81
N PHE A 89 -16.75 -0.42 -7.17
CA PHE A 89 -16.07 0.81 -7.52
C PHE A 89 -15.58 1.47 -6.24
N ASN A 90 -14.31 1.24 -5.89
CA ASN A 90 -13.68 1.81 -4.70
C ASN A 90 -12.15 1.96 -4.81
N ALA A 91 -11.63 2.95 -4.13
CA ALA A 91 -10.26 3.10 -3.67
C ALA A 91 -10.31 3.87 -2.35
N PHE A 92 -9.31 3.70 -1.50
CA PHE A 92 -9.24 4.47 -0.26
C PHE A 92 -7.80 4.53 0.25
N ALA A 93 -7.48 5.67 0.84
CA ALA A 93 -6.34 5.82 1.71
C ALA A 93 -6.66 5.34 3.13
N ALA A 94 -5.67 4.71 3.74
CA ALA A 94 -5.61 4.35 5.14
C ALA A 94 -4.47 5.14 5.82
N PRO A 95 -4.49 5.27 7.15
CA PRO A 95 -3.34 5.78 7.89
C PRO A 95 -2.05 5.06 7.51
N SER A 96 -0.92 5.74 7.76
CA SER A 96 0.42 5.22 7.51
C SER A 96 0.79 4.96 6.05
N GLY A 97 0.22 5.71 5.10
CA GLY A 97 0.63 5.63 3.68
C GLY A 97 0.11 4.41 2.92
N LEU A 98 -0.87 3.68 3.48
CA LEU A 98 -1.47 2.52 2.84
C LEU A 98 -2.60 2.96 1.91
N ILE A 99 -2.53 2.61 0.63
CA ILE A 99 -3.55 2.98 -0.36
C ILE A 99 -4.04 1.72 -1.08
N PHE A 100 -5.35 1.57 -1.17
CA PHE A 100 -5.99 0.38 -1.72
C PHE A 100 -6.87 0.73 -2.92
N PHE A 101 -6.77 -0.06 -3.99
CA PHE A 101 -7.60 0.05 -5.18
C PHE A 101 -8.40 -1.23 -5.39
N HIS A 102 -9.71 -1.14 -5.57
CA HIS A 102 -10.50 -2.31 -5.95
C HIS A 102 -10.35 -2.60 -7.43
N SER A 103 -10.32 -3.88 -7.81
CA SER A 103 -10.27 -4.31 -9.21
C SER A 103 -11.44 -3.74 -10.04
N GLY A 104 -12.63 -3.56 -9.45
CA GLY A 104 -13.78 -2.96 -10.11
C GLY A 104 -13.59 -1.48 -10.46
N LEU A 105 -12.83 -0.73 -9.66
CA LEU A 105 -12.43 0.63 -10.04
C LEU A 105 -11.49 0.59 -11.25
N ILE A 106 -10.45 -0.25 -11.22
CA ILE A 106 -9.46 -0.41 -12.29
C ILE A 106 -10.12 -0.86 -13.60
N GLU A 107 -11.16 -1.71 -13.51
CA GLU A 107 -11.96 -2.14 -14.66
C GLU A 107 -12.58 -0.97 -15.42
N THR A 108 -13.01 0.08 -14.72
CA THR A 108 -13.67 1.24 -15.33
C THR A 108 -12.71 2.23 -15.98
N MET A 109 -11.42 2.19 -15.61
CA MET A 109 -10.41 3.12 -16.08
C MET A 109 -10.00 2.87 -17.53
N GLY A 110 -9.90 3.93 -18.32
CA GLY A 110 -9.52 3.91 -19.73
C GLY A 110 -8.03 4.15 -20.00
N SER A 111 -7.29 4.71 -19.05
CA SER A 111 -5.88 5.07 -19.21
C SER A 111 -5.10 5.05 -17.90
N GLU A 112 -3.77 4.96 -18.01
CA GLU A 112 -2.85 5.07 -16.87
C GLU A 112 -3.03 6.39 -16.10
N ASP A 113 -3.22 7.50 -16.81
CA ASP A 113 -3.46 8.81 -16.21
C ASP A 113 -4.73 8.84 -15.34
N GLU A 114 -5.74 8.01 -15.63
CA GLU A 114 -6.93 7.89 -14.78
C GLU A 114 -6.59 7.19 -13.46
N LEU A 115 -5.76 6.13 -13.50
CA LEU A 115 -5.23 5.47 -12.32
C LEU A 115 -4.35 6.42 -11.48
N ILE A 116 -3.41 7.11 -12.11
CA ILE A 116 -2.54 8.09 -11.45
C ILE A 116 -3.37 9.22 -10.83
N SER A 117 -4.43 9.69 -11.51
CA SER A 117 -5.26 10.77 -10.97
C SER A 117 -5.99 10.40 -9.68
N VAL A 118 -6.50 9.17 -9.58
CA VAL A 118 -7.11 8.66 -8.34
C VAL A 118 -6.03 8.40 -7.29
N MET A 119 -4.91 7.79 -7.68
CA MET A 119 -3.78 7.57 -6.78
C MET A 119 -3.26 8.87 -6.16
N ALA A 120 -3.09 9.92 -6.96
CA ALA A 120 -2.68 11.25 -6.51
C ALA A 120 -3.73 11.89 -5.60
N HIS A 121 -5.02 11.65 -5.84
CA HIS A 121 -6.09 12.08 -4.93
C HIS A 121 -5.99 11.37 -3.56
N GLU A 122 -5.83 10.03 -3.54
CA GLU A 122 -5.66 9.26 -2.31
C GLU A 122 -4.38 9.66 -1.54
N VAL A 123 -3.27 9.89 -2.25
CA VAL A 123 -2.04 10.45 -1.65
C VAL A 123 -2.32 11.83 -1.04
N GLY A 124 -3.17 12.65 -1.67
CA GLY A 124 -3.61 13.95 -1.16
C GLY A 124 -4.24 13.84 0.23
N HIS A 125 -5.10 12.84 0.44
CA HIS A 125 -5.72 12.59 1.76
C HIS A 125 -4.70 12.23 2.83
N VAL A 126 -3.68 11.44 2.50
CA VAL A 126 -2.63 11.04 3.45
C VAL A 126 -1.70 12.21 3.75
N VAL A 127 -1.25 12.93 2.72
CA VAL A 127 -0.35 14.10 2.86
C VAL A 127 -0.99 15.18 3.73
N SER A 128 -2.26 15.49 3.50
CA SER A 128 -3.01 16.47 4.30
C SER A 128 -3.50 15.91 5.63
N ARG A 129 -3.18 14.66 5.96
CA ARG A 129 -3.56 13.94 7.19
C ARG A 129 -5.06 14.09 7.50
N HIS A 130 -5.91 13.99 6.46
CA HIS A 130 -7.36 14.23 6.60
C HIS A 130 -7.99 13.26 7.60
N ILE A 131 -7.56 11.99 7.62
CA ILE A 131 -8.05 10.98 8.59
C ILE A 131 -7.65 11.38 10.02
N ALA A 132 -6.40 11.76 10.25
CA ALA A 132 -5.95 12.22 11.57
C ALA A 132 -6.71 13.47 12.05
N SER A 133 -6.95 14.44 11.15
CA SER A 133 -7.73 15.64 11.47
C SER A 133 -9.16 15.32 11.91
N ARG A 134 -9.78 14.29 11.30
CA ARG A 134 -11.11 13.80 11.68
C ARG A 134 -11.13 13.21 13.08
N MET A 135 -10.07 12.49 13.41
CA MET A 135 -9.93 11.84 14.71
C MET A 135 -9.80 12.87 15.83
N ASP A 136 -8.96 13.89 15.64
CA ASP A 136 -8.78 14.98 16.59
C ASP A 136 -10.07 15.75 16.88
N LYS A 137 -10.96 15.86 15.88
CA LYS A 137 -12.19 16.67 15.94
C LYS A 137 -13.39 15.99 16.60
N GLY A 138 -13.29 14.74 17.05
CA GLY A 138 -14.45 14.10 17.68
C GLY A 138 -14.31 12.65 18.14
N MET A 139 -13.17 12.00 17.93
CA MET A 139 -13.01 10.57 18.22
C MET A 139 -12.11 10.36 19.45
N LYS A 140 -12.70 10.36 20.66
CA LYS A 140 -12.05 9.73 21.82
C LYS A 140 -12.22 8.21 21.72
N VAL A 141 -11.56 7.61 20.74
CA VAL A 141 -11.75 6.22 20.33
C VAL A 141 -10.40 5.51 20.43
N GLY A 142 -10.40 4.28 20.95
CA GLY A 142 -9.19 3.44 20.96
C GLY A 142 -8.76 3.06 19.54
N ILE A 143 -7.45 2.94 19.32
CA ILE A 143 -6.79 2.73 18.02
C ILE A 143 -7.47 1.66 17.16
N GLY A 144 -7.74 0.47 17.69
CA GLY A 144 -8.35 -0.58 16.87
C GLY A 144 -9.89 -0.52 16.75
N ALA A 145 -10.62 0.19 17.61
CA ALA A 145 -12.05 0.44 17.35
C ALA A 145 -12.20 1.36 16.13
N LEU A 146 -11.26 2.30 15.99
CA LEU A 146 -11.10 3.09 14.79
C LEU A 146 -10.63 2.24 13.59
N ALA A 147 -9.63 1.37 13.75
CA ALA A 147 -9.18 0.51 12.65
C ALA A 147 -10.34 -0.36 12.12
N LEU A 148 -11.18 -0.91 13.00
CA LEU A 148 -12.39 -1.65 12.64
C LEU A 148 -13.42 -0.77 11.93
N ALA A 149 -13.61 0.48 12.37
CA ALA A 149 -14.50 1.43 11.70
C ALA A 149 -14.02 1.76 10.27
N ILE A 150 -12.71 1.99 10.08
CA ILE A 150 -12.13 2.23 8.74
C ILE A 150 -12.27 0.98 7.86
N ALA A 151 -11.95 -0.20 8.40
CA ALA A 151 -12.12 -1.46 7.69
C ALA A 151 -13.58 -1.67 7.25
N GLY A 152 -14.54 -1.32 8.12
CA GLY A 152 -15.97 -1.38 7.81
C GLY A 152 -16.38 -0.47 6.64
N LEU A 153 -15.80 0.72 6.52
CA LEU A 153 -16.02 1.62 5.38
C LEU A 153 -15.39 1.09 4.10
N ALA A 154 -14.18 0.55 4.17
CA ALA A 154 -13.53 -0.12 3.04
C ALA A 154 -14.38 -1.29 2.50
N LEU A 155 -15.12 -1.97 3.39
CA LEU A 155 -16.10 -3.02 3.09
C LEU A 155 -17.46 -2.52 2.60
N GLY A 156 -17.59 -1.21 2.40
CA GLY A 156 -18.79 -0.59 1.85
C GLY A 156 -19.81 -0.13 2.87
N GLY A 157 -19.46 -0.03 4.17
CA GLY A 157 -20.14 0.72 5.23
C GLY A 157 -21.58 0.33 5.62
N GLY A 158 -22.39 -0.15 4.66
CA GLY A 158 -23.78 -0.57 4.80
C GLY A 158 -24.11 -1.90 4.13
N GLY A 159 -23.18 -2.51 3.38
CA GLY A 159 -23.32 -3.89 2.89
C GLY A 159 -23.21 -4.94 4.00
N VAL A 160 -23.69 -6.16 3.74
CA VAL A 160 -23.69 -7.28 4.72
C VAL A 160 -22.31 -7.52 5.33
N ALA A 161 -21.25 -7.41 4.53
CA ALA A 161 -19.86 -7.57 4.99
C ALA A 161 -19.39 -6.42 5.90
N GLY A 162 -19.71 -5.17 5.57
CA GLY A 162 -19.39 -4.01 6.41
C GLY A 162 -20.16 -4.01 7.73
N GLN A 163 -21.45 -4.38 7.72
CA GLN A 163 -22.27 -4.47 8.93
C GLN A 163 -21.77 -5.55 9.92
N ALA A 164 -21.20 -6.65 9.42
CA ALA A 164 -20.66 -7.72 10.25
C ALA A 164 -19.37 -7.34 11.00
N LEU A 165 -18.58 -6.41 10.44
CA LEU A 165 -17.36 -5.90 11.07
C LEU A 165 -17.62 -4.68 11.96
N VAL A 166 -18.66 -3.91 11.66
CA VAL A 166 -19.11 -2.78 12.45
C VAL A 166 -20.20 -3.24 13.42
N THR A 167 -19.91 -4.25 14.24
CA THR A 167 -20.84 -4.73 15.26
C THR A 167 -20.81 -3.84 16.50
N GLY A 168 -21.83 -3.01 16.66
CA GLY A 168 -22.01 -2.15 17.84
C GLY A 168 -22.34 -0.71 17.45
N SER A 169 -23.32 -0.11 18.14
CA SER A 169 -23.79 1.25 17.85
C SER A 169 -22.67 2.31 17.92
N MET A 170 -21.61 2.07 18.69
CA MET A 170 -20.47 2.98 18.80
C MET A 170 -19.59 2.98 17.55
N ALA A 171 -19.17 1.81 17.06
CA ALA A 171 -18.33 1.70 15.86
C ALA A 171 -19.06 2.19 14.61
N ALA A 172 -20.37 1.92 14.50
CA ALA A 172 -21.20 2.43 13.41
C ALA A 172 -21.26 3.96 13.37
N ASN A 173 -21.47 4.59 14.53
CA ASN A 173 -21.45 6.05 14.63
C ASN A 173 -20.07 6.64 14.32
N GLN A 174 -18.98 5.90 14.59
CA GLN A 174 -17.62 6.34 14.28
C GLN A 174 -17.36 6.28 12.77
N ALA A 175 -17.73 5.18 12.11
CA ALA A 175 -17.62 5.03 10.67
C ALA A 175 -18.33 6.18 9.92
N LEU A 176 -19.51 6.58 10.39
CA LEU A 176 -20.24 7.71 9.81
C LEU A 176 -19.52 9.06 9.94
N ASN A 177 -18.54 9.22 10.83
CA ASN A 177 -17.79 10.47 11.02
C ASN A 177 -16.46 10.50 10.25
N LEU A 178 -16.07 9.41 9.60
CA LEU A 178 -14.82 9.29 8.84
C LEU A 178 -14.94 9.72 7.38
N HIS A 179 -16.12 10.12 6.91
CA HIS A 179 -16.28 10.72 5.58
C HIS A 179 -15.50 12.03 5.48
N PHE A 180 -14.92 12.29 4.30
CA PHE A 180 -14.22 13.54 4.03
C PHE A 180 -15.19 14.70 3.84
N SER A 181 -14.79 15.90 4.26
CA SER A 181 -15.59 17.11 4.01
C SER A 181 -15.37 17.56 2.59
N ARG A 182 -16.28 18.41 2.13
CA ARG A 182 -16.08 19.13 0.88
C ARG A 182 -14.73 19.87 0.82
N GLN A 183 -14.26 20.46 1.92
CA GLN A 183 -12.95 21.11 1.93
C GLN A 183 -11.80 20.11 1.76
N ASP A 184 -11.87 18.96 2.44
CA ASP A 184 -10.87 17.89 2.33
C ASP A 184 -10.79 17.37 0.88
N GLU A 185 -11.96 17.19 0.24
CA GLU A 185 -12.06 16.74 -1.15
C GLU A 185 -11.52 17.78 -2.15
N GLU A 186 -11.87 19.06 -1.97
CA GLU A 186 -11.36 20.17 -2.81
C GLU A 186 -9.83 20.33 -2.65
N GLU A 187 -9.29 20.14 -1.44
CA GLU A 187 -7.85 20.15 -1.18
C GLU A 187 -7.14 18.97 -1.87
N ALA A 188 -7.66 17.75 -1.72
CA ALA A 188 -7.10 16.56 -2.37
C ALA A 188 -7.18 16.65 -3.91
N ASP A 189 -8.27 17.19 -4.46
CA ASP A 189 -8.39 17.48 -5.90
C ASP A 189 -7.37 18.52 -6.36
N LEU A 190 -7.18 19.60 -5.61
CA LEU A 190 -6.21 20.64 -5.96
C LEU A 190 -4.77 20.12 -5.95
N LEU A 191 -4.41 19.32 -4.95
CA LEU A 191 -3.10 18.66 -4.86
C LEU A 191 -2.90 17.68 -6.02
N SER A 192 -3.88 16.81 -6.26
CA SER A 192 -3.85 15.84 -7.36
C SER A 192 -3.68 16.54 -8.72
N TYR A 193 -4.44 17.61 -8.99
CA TYR A 193 -4.31 18.41 -10.20
C TYR A 193 -2.88 18.99 -10.34
N GLY A 194 -2.33 19.54 -9.26
CA GLY A 194 -0.97 20.07 -9.23
C GLY A 194 0.10 19.00 -9.50
N TRP A 195 -0.06 17.80 -8.93
CA TRP A 195 0.89 16.69 -9.11
C TRP A 195 0.81 16.06 -10.48
N MET A 196 -0.40 15.85 -11.02
CA MET A 196 -0.60 15.41 -12.41
C MET A 196 0.18 16.30 -13.39
N LYS A 197 0.09 17.63 -13.20
CA LYS A 197 0.85 18.59 -14.01
C LYS A 197 2.36 18.49 -13.83
N LYS A 198 2.84 18.38 -12.59
CA LYS A 198 4.30 18.23 -12.32
C LYS A 198 4.87 16.94 -12.90
N LEU A 199 4.04 15.91 -13.05
CA LEU A 199 4.37 14.64 -13.69
C LEU A 199 4.21 14.66 -15.21
N GLU A 200 3.77 15.78 -15.80
CA GLU A 200 3.45 15.89 -17.23
C GLU A 200 2.36 14.87 -17.67
N ARG A 201 1.41 14.56 -16.78
CA ARG A 201 0.24 13.68 -17.04
C ARG A 201 -1.00 14.50 -17.36
N ASP A 202 -1.97 13.93 -18.10
CA ASP A 202 -3.18 14.65 -18.52
C ASP A 202 -4.18 14.86 -17.36
N PRO A 203 -4.38 16.10 -16.86
CA PRO A 203 -5.32 16.36 -15.77
C PRO A 203 -6.79 16.15 -16.17
N VAL A 204 -7.11 16.04 -17.47
CA VAL A 204 -8.46 15.68 -17.95
C VAL A 204 -8.83 14.27 -17.47
N ALA A 205 -7.87 13.42 -17.12
CA ALA A 205 -8.12 12.12 -16.50
C ALA A 205 -8.93 12.22 -15.19
N MET A 206 -8.70 13.27 -14.38
CA MET A 206 -9.50 13.54 -13.17
C MET A 206 -10.97 13.78 -13.52
N GLU A 207 -11.22 14.60 -14.56
CA GLU A 207 -12.57 14.89 -15.05
C GLU A 207 -13.26 13.61 -15.55
N LYS A 208 -12.52 12.75 -16.28
CA LYS A 208 -13.04 11.46 -16.76
C LYS A 208 -13.45 10.56 -15.60
N MET A 209 -12.62 10.46 -14.56
CA MET A 209 -12.94 9.65 -13.38
C MET A 209 -14.14 10.17 -12.60
N LEU A 210 -14.26 11.48 -12.39
CA LEU A 210 -15.44 12.08 -11.77
C LEU A 210 -16.70 11.87 -12.63
N LYS A 211 -16.59 11.97 -13.96
CA LYS A 211 -17.70 11.64 -14.87
C LYS A 211 -18.09 10.16 -14.82
N THR A 212 -17.13 9.25 -14.70
CA THR A 212 -17.36 7.80 -14.54
C THR A 212 -18.07 7.52 -13.22
N MET A 213 -17.59 8.09 -12.11
CA MET A 213 -18.22 7.99 -10.80
C MET A 213 -19.67 8.50 -10.84
N ARG A 214 -19.87 9.72 -11.36
CA ARG A 214 -21.19 10.32 -11.58
C ARG A 214 -22.14 9.43 -12.40
N ARG A 215 -21.61 8.73 -13.40
CA ARG A 215 -22.37 7.78 -14.22
C ARG A 215 -22.82 6.60 -13.36
N ILE A 216 -21.88 5.95 -12.67
CA ILE A 216 -22.15 4.77 -11.84
C ILE A 216 -23.21 5.07 -10.78
N THR A 217 -23.11 6.22 -10.09
CA THR A 217 -24.06 6.65 -9.06
C THR A 217 -25.48 6.84 -9.57
N ARG A 218 -25.64 7.37 -10.79
CA ARG A 218 -26.97 7.58 -11.38
C ARG A 218 -27.65 6.30 -11.83
N TYR A 219 -26.87 5.31 -12.28
CA TYR A 219 -27.42 4.06 -12.81
C TYR A 219 -27.61 2.98 -11.75
N ARG A 220 -26.87 3.03 -10.63
CA ARG A 220 -27.11 2.16 -9.46
C ARG A 220 -28.16 2.79 -8.55
N MET A 221 -29.44 2.62 -8.89
CA MET A 221 -30.55 3.07 -8.03
C MET A 221 -30.60 2.27 -6.73
N GLY A 222 -30.12 2.85 -5.63
CA GLY A 222 -30.26 2.30 -4.26
C GLY A 222 -28.96 1.91 -3.57
N ASP A 223 -27.93 1.52 -4.32
CA ASP A 223 -26.63 1.10 -3.79
C ASP A 223 -25.56 2.14 -4.13
N VAL A 224 -25.31 3.05 -3.19
CA VAL A 224 -24.23 4.04 -3.28
C VAL A 224 -22.89 3.31 -3.30
N PRO A 225 -22.02 3.48 -4.32
CA PRO A 225 -20.71 2.86 -4.34
C PRO A 225 -19.91 3.17 -3.06
N PRO A 226 -19.15 2.21 -2.52
CA PRO A 226 -18.32 2.43 -1.33
C PRO A 226 -17.43 3.69 -1.41
N TYR A 227 -16.91 4.00 -2.60
CA TYR A 227 -16.11 5.21 -2.83
C TYR A 227 -16.82 6.50 -2.40
N LEU A 228 -18.13 6.59 -2.61
CA LEU A 228 -18.92 7.78 -2.26
C LEU A 228 -19.29 7.87 -0.78
N LEU A 229 -19.09 6.80 -0.01
CA LEU A 229 -19.29 6.83 1.44
C LEU A 229 -18.17 7.61 2.12
N THR A 230 -16.97 7.60 1.55
CA THR A 230 -15.81 8.35 2.03
C THR A 230 -15.58 9.64 1.25
N HIS A 231 -15.83 9.64 -0.07
CA HIS A 231 -15.62 10.77 -0.99
C HIS A 231 -16.94 11.34 -1.52
N PRO A 232 -17.62 12.24 -0.80
CA PRO A 232 -18.93 12.76 -1.19
C PRO A 232 -18.88 13.79 -2.34
N ASP A 233 -20.06 14.06 -2.91
CA ASP A 233 -20.35 15.18 -3.84
C ASP A 233 -19.52 15.23 -5.16
N PRO A 234 -19.60 14.16 -6.00
CA PRO A 234 -18.88 14.13 -7.28
C PRO A 234 -19.34 15.23 -8.26
N GLU A 235 -20.57 15.73 -8.13
CA GLU A 235 -21.10 16.83 -8.95
C GLU A 235 -20.38 18.15 -8.68
N ALA A 236 -20.22 18.55 -7.40
CA ALA A 236 -19.50 19.78 -7.07
C ALA A 236 -18.01 19.69 -7.41
N ARG A 237 -17.38 18.55 -7.09
CA ARG A 237 -15.98 18.27 -7.42
C ARG A 237 -15.72 18.33 -8.92
N LEU A 238 -16.63 17.78 -9.74
CA LEU A 238 -16.52 17.86 -11.20
C LEU A 238 -16.51 19.33 -11.69
N GLY A 239 -17.38 20.17 -11.14
CA GLY A 239 -17.41 21.60 -11.45
C GLY A 239 -16.11 22.30 -11.04
N TYR A 240 -15.56 21.96 -9.87
CA TYR A 240 -14.29 22.49 -9.39
C TYR A 240 -13.11 22.10 -10.29
N VAL A 241 -12.93 20.81 -10.58
CA VAL A 241 -11.86 20.32 -11.47
C VAL A 241 -11.97 20.91 -12.87
N GLN A 242 -13.18 20.99 -13.43
CA GLN A 242 -13.41 21.65 -14.73
C GLN A 242 -13.01 23.13 -14.71
N SER A 243 -13.21 23.83 -13.58
CA SER A 243 -12.77 25.21 -13.43
C SER A 243 -11.25 25.34 -13.40
N LEU A 244 -10.54 24.42 -12.71
CA LEU A 244 -9.07 24.38 -12.71
C LEU A 244 -8.52 24.20 -14.13
N ILE A 245 -9.09 23.24 -14.87
CA ILE A 245 -8.75 22.96 -16.26
C ILE A 245 -9.03 24.19 -17.16
N ALA A 246 -10.17 24.86 -16.99
CA ALA A 246 -10.59 25.97 -17.84
C ALA A 246 -9.79 27.27 -17.62
N ILE A 247 -9.33 27.53 -16.39
CA ILE A 247 -8.52 28.72 -16.06
C ILE A 247 -7.20 28.69 -16.83
N GLU A 248 -6.67 27.49 -17.08
CA GLU A 248 -5.38 27.27 -17.67
C GLU A 248 -5.49 27.25 -19.21
N LYS A 249 -5.46 28.43 -19.85
CA LYS A 249 -5.51 28.62 -21.32
C LYS A 249 -4.35 27.97 -22.11
N ALA A 250 -3.47 27.20 -21.48
CA ALA A 250 -2.40 26.49 -22.17
C ALA A 250 -3.01 25.33 -22.97
N PRO A 251 -2.53 25.05 -24.20
CA PRO A 251 -2.94 23.85 -24.90
C PRO A 251 -2.48 22.64 -24.08
N LEU A 252 -3.39 21.99 -23.34
CA LEU A 252 -3.17 20.68 -22.71
C LEU A 252 -2.64 19.65 -23.73
N SER A 253 -2.88 19.91 -25.02
CA SER A 253 -2.34 19.18 -26.16
C SER A 253 -0.81 19.12 -26.23
N ASN A 254 -0.07 19.99 -25.53
CA ASN A 254 1.40 19.95 -25.47
C ASN A 254 1.95 19.32 -24.18
N VAL A 255 1.10 19.11 -23.16
CA VAL A 255 1.47 18.41 -21.91
C VAL A 255 1.26 16.90 -22.06
N SER A 256 0.37 16.48 -22.95
CA SER A 256 0.22 15.07 -23.33
C SER A 256 1.45 14.59 -24.10
N GLN A 257 2.52 14.23 -23.38
CA GLN A 257 3.21 13.01 -23.79
C GLN A 257 2.12 11.95 -23.80
N GLN A 258 1.86 11.39 -24.97
CA GLN A 258 0.85 10.37 -25.14
C GLN A 258 1.30 9.20 -24.25
N THR A 259 0.79 9.11 -23.02
CA THR A 259 1.15 8.06 -22.09
C THR A 259 0.97 6.74 -22.80
N ASP A 260 2.04 5.95 -22.89
CA ASP A 260 1.93 4.63 -23.48
C ASP A 260 1.09 3.76 -22.55
N ASN A 261 -0.21 3.69 -22.85
CA ASN A 261 -1.17 2.89 -22.11
C ASN A 261 -0.88 1.37 -22.21
N PHE A 262 0.18 0.93 -22.89
CA PHE A 262 0.60 -0.46 -22.91
C PHE A 262 0.74 -1.05 -21.51
N SER A 263 1.52 -0.42 -20.63
CA SER A 263 1.79 -0.95 -19.28
C SER A 263 0.50 -1.04 -18.46
N PHE A 264 -0.33 0.01 -18.51
CA PHE A 264 -1.64 0.03 -17.86
C PHE A 264 -2.59 -1.05 -18.39
N LEU A 265 -2.72 -1.20 -19.71
CA LEU A 265 -3.60 -2.22 -20.29
C LEU A 265 -3.11 -3.64 -19.97
N ARG A 266 -1.78 -3.85 -19.92
CA ARG A 266 -1.19 -5.12 -19.48
C ARG A 266 -1.56 -5.40 -18.02
N PHE A 267 -1.31 -4.45 -17.12
CA PHE A 267 -1.67 -4.49 -15.71
C PHE A 267 -3.17 -4.79 -15.51
N LYS A 268 -4.03 -4.01 -16.17
CA LYS A 268 -5.49 -4.16 -16.13
C LYS A 268 -5.93 -5.55 -16.58
N TYR A 269 -5.48 -6.03 -17.73
CA TYR A 269 -5.91 -7.32 -18.24
C TYR A 269 -5.32 -8.51 -17.46
N ARG A 270 -4.15 -8.35 -16.84
CA ARG A 270 -3.66 -9.34 -15.87
C ARG A 270 -4.57 -9.45 -14.66
N ILE A 271 -4.98 -8.33 -14.07
CA ILE A 271 -5.93 -8.30 -12.96
C ILE A 271 -7.24 -8.96 -13.37
N LEU A 272 -7.86 -8.49 -14.46
CA LEU A 272 -9.18 -8.97 -14.89
C LEU A 272 -9.16 -10.46 -15.26
N SER A 273 -8.08 -10.96 -15.86
CA SER A 273 -7.94 -12.40 -16.16
C SER A 273 -7.90 -13.32 -14.94
N GLN A 274 -7.65 -12.78 -13.74
CA GLN A 274 -7.59 -13.56 -12.49
C GLN A 274 -8.89 -13.48 -11.66
N ILE A 275 -9.82 -12.60 -12.05
CA ILE A 275 -10.94 -12.17 -11.20
C ILE A 275 -12.28 -12.24 -11.91
N GLU A 276 -12.33 -11.90 -13.19
CA GLU A 276 -13.57 -11.90 -13.95
C GLU A 276 -14.03 -13.30 -14.34
N ASP A 277 -15.33 -13.42 -14.63
CA ASP A 277 -15.84 -14.63 -15.26
C ASP A 277 -15.22 -14.75 -16.66
N ASP A 278 -14.58 -15.89 -16.93
CA ASP A 278 -13.88 -16.15 -18.19
C ASP A 278 -14.78 -15.90 -19.41
N GLY A 279 -16.07 -16.24 -19.33
CA GLY A 279 -17.01 -16.03 -20.43
C GLY A 279 -17.28 -14.55 -20.71
N GLN A 280 -17.59 -13.78 -19.66
CA GLN A 280 -17.82 -12.33 -19.79
C GLN A 280 -16.58 -11.59 -20.26
N PHE A 281 -15.42 -11.89 -19.68
CA PHE A 281 -14.17 -11.22 -20.04
C PHE A 281 -13.71 -11.59 -21.45
N ARG A 282 -13.84 -12.84 -21.88
CA ARG A 282 -13.62 -13.25 -23.29
C ARG A 282 -14.48 -12.45 -24.25
N ASN A 283 -15.77 -12.27 -23.95
CA ASN A 283 -16.68 -11.51 -24.80
C ASN A 283 -16.30 -10.03 -24.89
N PHE A 284 -15.91 -9.43 -23.76
CA PHE A 284 -15.39 -8.06 -23.73
C PHE A 284 -14.15 -7.91 -24.63
N LEU A 285 -13.17 -8.82 -24.50
CA LEU A 285 -11.93 -8.79 -25.27
C LEU A 285 -12.20 -9.02 -26.77
N ALA A 286 -13.06 -9.97 -27.12
CA ALA A 286 -13.47 -10.23 -28.50
C ALA A 286 -14.15 -9.01 -29.14
N THR A 287 -15.02 -8.34 -28.37
CA THR A 287 -15.67 -7.09 -28.81
C THR A 287 -14.62 -6.03 -29.10
N LYS A 288 -13.66 -5.79 -28.17
CA LYS A 288 -12.56 -4.84 -28.36
C LYS A 288 -11.69 -5.15 -29.58
N ILE A 289 -11.39 -6.43 -29.85
CA ILE A 289 -10.62 -6.84 -31.02
C ILE A 289 -11.37 -6.51 -32.33
N SER A 290 -12.68 -6.73 -32.35
CA SER A 290 -13.51 -6.53 -33.55
C SER A 290 -13.99 -5.10 -33.77
N ASP A 291 -13.97 -4.25 -32.74
CA ASP A 291 -14.49 -2.89 -32.80
C ASP A 291 -13.62 -1.99 -33.68
N PRO A 292 -14.15 -1.44 -34.79
CA PRO A 292 -13.43 -0.50 -35.64
C PRO A 292 -12.99 0.77 -34.91
N LYS A 293 -13.68 1.15 -33.83
CA LYS A 293 -13.38 2.34 -33.03
C LYS A 293 -12.23 2.13 -32.04
N SER A 294 -11.88 0.89 -31.72
CA SER A 294 -10.75 0.60 -30.84
C SER A 294 -9.43 0.93 -31.52
N SER A 295 -8.52 1.56 -30.77
CA SER A 295 -7.17 1.88 -31.25
C SER A 295 -6.36 0.61 -31.56
N PRO A 296 -5.30 0.70 -32.38
CA PRO A 296 -4.40 -0.43 -32.61
C PRO A 296 -3.83 -1.04 -31.32
N LEU A 297 -3.49 -0.20 -30.33
CA LEU A 297 -3.02 -0.63 -29.02
C LEU A 297 -4.12 -1.39 -28.27
N GLU A 298 -5.34 -0.86 -28.17
CA GLU A 298 -6.45 -1.54 -27.49
C GLU A 298 -6.75 -2.90 -28.10
N ARG A 299 -6.78 -3.00 -29.44
CA ARG A 299 -7.01 -4.28 -30.14
C ARG A 299 -5.89 -5.28 -29.85
N THR A 300 -4.64 -4.82 -29.86
CA THR A 300 -3.48 -5.69 -29.60
C THR A 300 -3.45 -6.13 -28.14
N MET A 301 -3.68 -5.23 -27.19
CA MET A 301 -3.73 -5.59 -25.78
C MET A 301 -4.98 -6.42 -25.42
N ALA A 302 -6.08 -6.31 -26.17
CA ALA A 302 -7.19 -7.23 -26.02
C ALA A 302 -6.80 -8.67 -26.42
N LYS A 303 -5.92 -8.85 -27.42
CA LYS A 303 -5.29 -10.17 -27.70
C LYS A 303 -4.39 -10.61 -26.56
N TYR A 304 -3.65 -9.69 -25.93
CA TYR A 304 -2.88 -10.00 -24.71
C TYR A 304 -3.80 -10.53 -23.61
N GLY A 305 -4.89 -9.82 -23.28
CA GLY A 305 -5.87 -10.27 -22.29
C GLY A 305 -6.43 -11.65 -22.64
N LEU A 306 -6.76 -11.87 -23.91
CA LEU A 306 -7.26 -13.17 -24.37
C LEU A 306 -6.22 -14.27 -24.23
N SER A 307 -4.93 -13.98 -24.45
CA SER A 307 -3.85 -14.94 -24.21
C SER A 307 -3.79 -15.37 -22.74
N GLN A 308 -4.03 -14.45 -21.79
CA GLN A 308 -4.03 -14.76 -20.36
C GLN A 308 -5.19 -15.68 -20.01
N VAL A 309 -6.38 -15.41 -20.54
CA VAL A 309 -7.56 -16.25 -20.31
C VAL A 309 -7.41 -17.64 -20.95
N GLU A 310 -6.83 -17.73 -22.16
CA GLU A 310 -6.58 -19.03 -22.79
C GLU A 310 -5.52 -19.83 -22.04
N ARG A 311 -4.54 -19.18 -21.41
CA ARG A 311 -3.56 -19.87 -20.55
C ARG A 311 -4.24 -20.50 -19.32
N GLU A 312 -5.12 -19.76 -18.64
CA GLU A 312 -5.84 -20.30 -17.47
C GLU A 312 -6.79 -21.44 -17.86
N ALA A 313 -7.34 -21.40 -19.07
CA ALA A 313 -8.13 -22.49 -19.63
C ALA A 313 -7.28 -23.68 -20.16
N ASN A 314 -5.97 -23.71 -19.91
CA ASN A 314 -5.01 -24.71 -20.42
C ASN A 314 -4.91 -24.79 -21.96
N ASN A 315 -5.41 -23.79 -22.69
CA ASN A 315 -5.31 -23.70 -24.15
C ASN A 315 -3.98 -23.03 -24.57
N TYR A 316 -2.87 -23.68 -24.21
CA TYR A 316 -1.54 -23.08 -24.33
C TYR A 316 -1.12 -22.73 -25.76
N GLU A 317 -1.51 -23.53 -26.75
CA GLU A 317 -1.22 -23.24 -28.16
C GLU A 317 -1.90 -21.94 -28.63
N ARG A 318 -3.17 -21.74 -28.26
CA ARG A 318 -3.90 -20.52 -28.58
C ARG A 318 -3.35 -19.32 -27.81
N SER A 319 -3.02 -19.51 -26.53
CA SER A 319 -2.39 -18.49 -25.70
C SER A 319 -1.07 -18.02 -26.30
N ARG A 320 -0.19 -18.96 -26.68
CA ARG A 320 1.09 -18.70 -27.36
C ARG A 320 0.89 -17.92 -28.66
N ALA A 321 -0.01 -18.37 -29.53
CA ALA A 321 -0.25 -17.72 -30.82
C ALA A 321 -0.67 -16.25 -30.64
N LEU A 322 -1.64 -16.00 -29.75
CA LEU A 322 -2.10 -14.64 -29.45
C LEU A 322 -0.98 -13.77 -28.88
N LEU A 323 -0.18 -14.30 -27.95
CA LEU A 323 0.89 -13.54 -27.31
C LEU A 323 2.05 -13.24 -28.26
N LEU A 324 2.35 -14.14 -29.20
CA LEU A 324 3.32 -13.88 -30.26
C LEU A 324 2.89 -12.74 -31.19
N GLU A 325 1.59 -12.60 -31.48
CA GLU A 325 1.08 -11.43 -32.21
C GLU A 325 1.30 -10.12 -31.44
N VAL A 326 1.13 -10.15 -30.11
CA VAL A 326 1.39 -8.98 -29.25
C VAL A 326 2.88 -8.64 -29.23
N ILE A 327 3.75 -9.65 -29.10
CA ILE A 327 5.22 -9.47 -29.15
C ILE A 327 5.67 -8.92 -30.50
N ALA A 328 5.07 -9.37 -31.60
CA ALA A 328 5.39 -8.85 -32.93
C ALA A 328 5.03 -7.36 -33.07
N ALA A 329 3.97 -6.90 -32.41
CA ALA A 329 3.58 -5.49 -32.38
C ALA A 329 4.44 -4.65 -31.43
N TYR A 330 4.97 -5.23 -30.35
CA TYR A 330 5.76 -4.55 -29.31
C TYR A 330 7.05 -5.32 -28.94
N PRO A 331 8.00 -5.47 -29.87
CA PRO A 331 9.17 -6.35 -29.71
C PRO A 331 10.21 -5.84 -28.69
N ASP A 332 10.15 -4.55 -28.36
CA ASP A 332 10.98 -3.88 -27.37
C ASP A 332 10.51 -4.12 -25.93
N ARG A 333 9.24 -4.50 -25.73
CA ARG A 333 8.65 -4.78 -24.42
C ARG A 333 9.08 -6.16 -23.90
N SER A 334 10.26 -6.22 -23.28
CA SER A 334 10.86 -7.45 -22.73
C SER A 334 9.96 -8.20 -21.74
N ILE A 335 9.08 -7.48 -21.04
CA ILE A 335 8.09 -8.06 -20.12
C ILE A 335 7.17 -9.10 -20.80
N LEU A 336 6.89 -8.95 -22.10
CA LEU A 336 6.11 -9.92 -22.86
C LEU A 336 6.82 -11.27 -23.02
N LEU A 337 8.17 -11.28 -22.97
CA LEU A 337 8.94 -12.51 -22.97
C LEU A 337 8.79 -13.25 -21.64
N VAL A 338 8.61 -12.54 -20.51
CA VAL A 338 8.28 -13.15 -19.22
C VAL A 338 6.91 -13.81 -19.30
N ASP A 339 5.92 -13.12 -19.88
CA ASP A 339 4.57 -13.66 -20.06
C ASP A 339 4.56 -14.89 -20.98
N LEU A 340 5.35 -14.87 -22.06
CA LEU A 340 5.48 -16.01 -22.96
C LEU A 340 6.21 -17.17 -22.27
N GLY A 341 7.27 -16.89 -21.52
CA GLY A 341 7.96 -17.90 -20.71
C GLY A 341 7.01 -18.57 -19.71
N ARG A 342 6.07 -17.82 -19.12
CA ARG A 342 5.03 -18.36 -18.24
C ARG A 342 4.05 -19.28 -18.97
N VAL A 343 3.67 -18.96 -20.20
CA VAL A 343 2.85 -19.83 -21.06
C VAL A 343 3.62 -21.12 -21.39
N GLU A 344 4.89 -21.01 -21.79
CA GLU A 344 5.72 -22.17 -22.10
C GLU A 344 5.95 -23.08 -20.90
N LEU A 345 6.18 -22.51 -19.72
CA LEU A 345 6.35 -23.28 -18.49
C LEU A 345 5.09 -24.08 -18.17
N ALA A 346 3.91 -23.45 -18.29
CA ALA A 346 2.62 -24.10 -18.07
C ALA A 346 2.33 -25.19 -19.12
N ALA A 347 2.80 -25.00 -20.36
CA ALA A 347 2.75 -26.01 -21.43
C ALA A 347 3.75 -27.17 -21.25
N GLY A 348 4.63 -27.11 -20.25
CA GLY A 348 5.68 -28.10 -20.01
C GLY A 348 6.97 -27.89 -20.80
N ASN A 349 7.08 -26.81 -21.58
CA ASN A 349 8.26 -26.47 -22.38
C ASN A 349 9.31 -25.72 -21.55
N LYS A 350 9.89 -26.42 -20.57
CA LYS A 350 10.76 -25.85 -19.52
C LYS A 350 12.00 -25.14 -20.07
N GLU A 351 12.65 -25.71 -21.08
CA GLU A 351 13.84 -25.13 -21.71
C GLU A 351 13.51 -23.83 -22.44
N LYS A 352 12.36 -23.79 -23.13
CA LYS A 352 11.93 -22.58 -23.83
C LYS A 352 11.51 -21.49 -22.85
N ALA A 353 10.83 -21.87 -21.77
CA ALA A 353 10.52 -20.96 -20.67
C ALA A 353 11.80 -20.34 -20.09
N LEU A 354 12.84 -21.16 -19.85
CA LEU A 354 14.12 -20.68 -19.34
C LEU A 354 14.77 -19.67 -20.30
N GLU A 355 14.84 -20.00 -21.59
CA GLU A 355 15.42 -19.12 -22.60
C GLU A 355 14.73 -17.74 -22.62
N LEU A 356 13.40 -17.74 -22.68
CA LEU A 356 12.59 -16.52 -22.77
C LEU A 356 12.69 -15.66 -21.50
N THR A 357 12.50 -16.26 -20.32
CA THR A 357 12.53 -15.51 -19.07
C THR A 357 13.94 -15.03 -18.74
N LEU A 358 14.98 -15.79 -19.08
CA LEU A 358 16.37 -15.36 -18.90
C LEU A 358 16.72 -14.21 -19.84
N GLN A 359 16.23 -14.24 -21.09
CA GLN A 359 16.37 -13.13 -22.02
C GLN A 359 15.70 -11.86 -21.47
N ALA A 360 14.50 -11.99 -20.89
CA ALA A 360 13.79 -10.86 -20.28
C ALA A 360 14.54 -10.28 -19.08
N SER A 361 14.95 -11.14 -18.14
CA SER A 361 15.67 -10.73 -16.93
C SER A 361 17.03 -10.10 -17.24
N ARG A 362 17.73 -10.54 -18.29
CA ARG A 362 18.97 -9.87 -18.75
C ARG A 362 18.73 -8.46 -19.29
N LYS A 363 17.56 -8.21 -19.91
CA LYS A 363 17.19 -6.88 -20.40
C LYS A 363 16.78 -5.95 -19.27
N ASN A 364 16.09 -6.46 -18.26
CA ASN A 364 15.72 -5.72 -17.06
C ASN A 364 15.96 -6.56 -15.79
N PRO A 365 17.16 -6.47 -15.17
CA PRO A 365 17.47 -7.21 -13.96
C PRO A 365 16.66 -6.80 -12.72
N ALA A 366 16.05 -5.62 -12.73
CA ALA A 366 15.22 -5.09 -11.65
C ALA A 366 13.75 -5.54 -11.73
N ASP A 367 13.38 -6.28 -12.78
CA ASP A 367 12.04 -6.86 -12.95
C ASP A 367 11.86 -8.07 -12.00
N LEU A 368 11.27 -7.83 -10.84
CA LEU A 368 11.09 -8.86 -9.81
C LEU A 368 10.10 -9.93 -10.24
N TRP A 369 9.21 -9.61 -11.18
CA TRP A 369 8.35 -10.61 -11.81
C TRP A 369 9.15 -11.57 -12.69
N ALA A 370 10.09 -11.07 -13.49
CA ALA A 370 11.01 -11.91 -14.27
C ALA A 370 11.88 -12.80 -13.36
N VAL A 371 12.40 -12.24 -12.27
CA VAL A 371 13.20 -12.98 -11.27
C VAL A 371 12.37 -14.09 -10.61
N PHE A 372 11.13 -13.80 -10.22
CA PHE A 372 10.22 -14.80 -9.65
C PHE A 372 9.87 -15.91 -10.67
N GLN A 373 9.57 -15.55 -11.92
CA GLN A 373 9.30 -16.55 -12.95
C GLN A 373 10.52 -17.41 -13.27
N LEU A 374 11.73 -16.83 -13.30
CA LEU A 374 12.97 -17.60 -13.43
C LEU A 374 13.12 -18.62 -12.30
N ALA A 375 12.84 -18.20 -11.06
CA ALA A 375 12.89 -19.10 -9.92
C ALA A 375 11.95 -20.30 -10.11
N LYS A 376 10.73 -20.08 -10.59
CA LYS A 376 9.77 -21.16 -10.91
C LYS A 376 10.29 -22.08 -12.01
N VAL A 377 10.87 -21.53 -13.07
CA VAL A 377 11.47 -22.34 -14.15
C VAL A 377 12.63 -23.18 -13.61
N TYR A 378 13.47 -22.63 -12.75
CA TYR A 378 14.58 -23.35 -12.12
C TYR A 378 14.10 -24.48 -11.20
N LEU A 379 13.03 -24.26 -10.42
CA LEU A 379 12.39 -25.32 -9.63
C LEU A 379 11.94 -26.49 -10.53
N GLU A 380 11.25 -26.18 -11.63
CA GLU A 380 10.77 -27.20 -12.59
C GLU A 380 11.89 -27.96 -13.31
N LEU A 381 13.05 -27.34 -13.47
CA LEU A 381 14.25 -27.95 -14.04
C LEU A 381 15.13 -28.67 -13.00
N GLY A 382 14.76 -28.63 -11.71
CA GLY A 382 15.58 -29.20 -10.62
C GLY A 382 16.86 -28.41 -10.31
N LYS A 383 16.99 -27.17 -10.82
CA LYS A 383 18.11 -26.27 -10.54
C LYS A 383 17.89 -25.54 -9.21
N LEU A 384 17.98 -26.30 -8.12
CA LEU A 384 17.52 -25.86 -6.79
C LEU A 384 18.31 -24.69 -6.23
N LYS A 385 19.61 -24.58 -6.52
CA LYS A 385 20.46 -23.50 -6.02
C LYS A 385 20.08 -22.16 -6.66
N GLU A 386 19.94 -22.13 -7.98
CA GLU A 386 19.54 -20.96 -8.72
C GLU A 386 18.09 -20.55 -8.37
N ALA A 387 17.20 -21.53 -8.19
CA ALA A 387 15.85 -21.25 -7.68
C ALA A 387 15.88 -20.57 -6.31
N GLU A 388 16.70 -21.10 -5.38
CA GLU A 388 16.87 -20.54 -4.04
C GLU A 388 17.32 -19.08 -4.09
N GLU A 389 18.40 -18.78 -4.83
CA GLU A 389 18.94 -17.43 -4.97
C GLU A 389 17.88 -16.43 -5.48
N ASN A 390 17.09 -16.83 -6.49
CA ASN A 390 16.06 -15.97 -7.06
C ASN A 390 14.86 -15.78 -6.11
N LEU A 391 14.41 -16.84 -5.43
CA LEU A 391 13.33 -16.75 -4.45
C LEU A 391 13.71 -15.84 -3.27
N PHE A 392 14.92 -15.99 -2.73
CA PHE A 392 15.39 -15.13 -1.63
C PHE A 392 15.60 -13.69 -2.07
N THR A 393 16.00 -13.44 -3.32
CA THR A 393 16.01 -12.09 -3.89
C THR A 393 14.61 -11.48 -3.83
N VAL A 394 13.60 -12.17 -4.37
CA VAL A 394 12.21 -11.68 -4.37
C VAL A 394 11.68 -11.48 -2.95
N ALA A 395 11.95 -12.40 -2.02
CA ALA A 395 11.51 -12.29 -0.63
C ALA A 395 12.15 -11.12 0.14
N ARG A 396 13.34 -10.65 -0.29
CA ARG A 396 14.00 -9.48 0.30
C ARG A 396 13.44 -8.19 -0.26
N GLU A 397 13.25 -8.12 -1.58
CA GLU A 397 12.78 -6.89 -2.25
C GLU A 397 11.26 -6.70 -2.09
N ILE A 398 10.48 -7.77 -1.95
CA ILE A 398 9.02 -7.74 -1.69
C ILE A 398 8.69 -8.63 -0.48
N PRO A 399 8.99 -8.18 0.77
CA PRO A 399 8.81 -9.00 1.96
C PRO A 399 7.39 -9.47 2.23
N GLU A 400 6.39 -8.84 1.62
CA GLU A 400 4.98 -9.15 1.81
C GLU A 400 4.40 -10.10 0.76
N TYR A 401 5.16 -10.40 -0.31
CA TYR A 401 4.68 -11.25 -1.39
C TYR A 401 4.52 -12.69 -0.90
N SER A 402 3.29 -13.16 -0.70
CA SER A 402 3.03 -14.40 0.01
C SER A 402 3.52 -15.64 -0.77
N LYS A 403 3.38 -15.63 -2.10
CA LYS A 403 3.66 -16.81 -2.94
C LYS A 403 5.15 -17.13 -3.03
N VAL A 404 6.05 -16.16 -2.81
CA VAL A 404 7.49 -16.48 -2.74
C VAL A 404 7.77 -17.39 -1.54
N TYR A 405 7.12 -17.14 -0.41
CA TYR A 405 7.30 -17.95 0.79
C TYR A 405 6.69 -19.35 0.64
N TYR A 406 5.61 -19.48 -0.14
CA TYR A 406 5.09 -20.79 -0.52
C TYR A 406 6.12 -21.60 -1.32
N GLU A 407 6.75 -21.00 -2.33
CA GLU A 407 7.77 -21.68 -3.13
C GLU A 407 9.05 -21.97 -2.33
N ILE A 408 9.49 -21.06 -1.44
CA ILE A 408 10.60 -21.32 -0.51
C ILE A 408 10.25 -22.46 0.43
N GLY A 409 9.03 -22.48 0.98
CA GLY A 409 8.55 -23.55 1.86
C GLY A 409 8.59 -24.92 1.18
N LYS A 410 8.10 -25.01 -0.07
CA LYS A 410 8.20 -26.22 -0.90
C LYS A 410 9.65 -26.64 -1.16
N LEU A 411 10.51 -25.69 -1.52
CA LEU A 411 11.92 -25.94 -1.74
C LEU A 411 12.58 -26.52 -0.48
N ARG A 412 12.38 -25.90 0.69
CA ARG A 412 12.91 -26.37 1.97
C ARG A 412 12.37 -27.74 2.35
N ALA A 413 11.10 -28.01 2.11
CA ALA A 413 10.51 -29.33 2.34
C ALA A 413 11.16 -30.41 1.47
N SER A 414 11.43 -30.11 0.18
CA SER A 414 12.12 -31.04 -0.73
C SER A 414 13.57 -31.34 -0.31
N GLN A 415 14.22 -30.39 0.38
CA GLN A 415 15.56 -30.54 0.95
C GLN A 415 15.54 -31.29 2.30
N GLY A 416 14.39 -31.75 2.78
CA GLY A 416 14.23 -32.39 4.10
C GLY A 416 14.25 -31.42 5.29
N LYS A 417 14.32 -30.11 5.04
CA LYS A 417 14.38 -29.05 6.06
C LYS A 417 12.98 -28.65 6.53
N LYS A 418 12.29 -29.57 7.22
CA LYS A 418 10.88 -29.43 7.60
C LYS A 418 10.59 -28.22 8.50
N GLY A 419 11.50 -27.87 9.41
CA GLY A 419 11.34 -26.72 10.29
C GLY A 419 11.44 -25.40 9.53
N GLU A 420 12.44 -25.22 8.65
CA GLU A 420 12.53 -24.05 7.76
C GLU A 420 11.30 -23.96 6.83
N ALA A 421 10.85 -25.10 6.29
CA ALA A 421 9.65 -25.15 5.47
C ALA A 421 8.41 -24.63 6.23
N SER A 422 8.24 -25.06 7.50
CA SER A 422 7.14 -24.59 8.35
C SER A 422 7.23 -23.08 8.58
N TYR A 423 8.42 -22.52 8.81
CA TYR A 423 8.59 -21.07 9.00
C TYR A 423 8.10 -20.27 7.78
N TYR A 424 8.55 -20.63 6.58
CA TYR A 424 8.13 -19.92 5.36
C TYR A 424 6.66 -20.16 5.01
N LEU A 425 6.12 -21.35 5.26
CA LEU A 425 4.68 -21.57 5.13
C LEU A 425 3.87 -20.73 6.13
N GLY A 426 4.38 -20.53 7.35
CA GLY A 426 3.80 -19.61 8.33
C GLY A 426 3.72 -18.19 7.78
N LYS A 427 4.80 -17.68 7.17
CA LYS A 427 4.79 -16.36 6.51
C LYS A 427 3.80 -16.29 5.35
N HIS A 428 3.76 -17.32 4.50
CA HIS A 428 2.79 -17.40 3.39
C HIS A 428 1.35 -17.28 3.92
N TYR A 429 0.99 -18.06 4.94
CA TYR A 429 -0.34 -18.03 5.52
C TYR A 429 -0.65 -16.70 6.21
N LEU A 430 0.33 -16.07 6.85
CA LEU A 430 0.16 -14.75 7.45
C LEU A 430 -0.23 -13.70 6.40
N TYR A 431 0.52 -13.62 5.29
CA TYR A 431 0.27 -12.63 4.23
C TYR A 431 -1.01 -12.93 3.41
N GLU A 432 -1.45 -14.19 3.36
CA GLU A 432 -2.74 -14.61 2.80
C GLU A 432 -3.93 -14.41 3.76
N GLY A 433 -3.70 -13.91 4.99
CA GLY A 433 -4.76 -13.74 5.99
C GLY A 433 -5.26 -15.05 6.62
N ARG A 434 -4.54 -16.17 6.45
CA ARG A 434 -4.86 -17.48 7.05
C ARG A 434 -4.19 -17.62 8.42
N ILE A 435 -4.65 -16.83 9.37
CA ILE A 435 -3.94 -16.58 10.63
C ILE A 435 -3.77 -17.82 11.50
N GLU A 436 -4.79 -18.65 11.65
CA GLU A 436 -4.69 -19.89 12.43
C GLU A 436 -3.61 -20.84 11.86
N LEU A 437 -3.55 -20.97 10.53
CA LEU A 437 -2.49 -21.76 9.88
C LEU A 437 -1.12 -21.11 10.08
N ALA A 438 -1.02 -19.78 10.08
CA ALA A 438 0.24 -19.08 10.34
C ALA A 438 0.75 -19.38 11.75
N LYS A 439 -0.11 -19.24 12.77
CA LYS A 439 0.22 -19.55 14.17
C LYS A 439 0.68 -20.98 14.36
N GLU A 440 -0.09 -21.96 13.86
CA GLU A 440 0.27 -23.38 13.97
C GLU A 440 1.68 -23.67 13.41
N ASN A 441 2.03 -23.01 12.30
CA ASN A 441 3.35 -23.15 11.69
C ASN A 441 4.44 -22.47 12.52
N PHE A 442 4.23 -21.25 13.01
CA PHE A 442 5.20 -20.56 13.86
C PHE A 442 5.42 -21.27 15.19
N GLU A 443 4.36 -21.73 15.86
CA GLU A 443 4.48 -22.52 17.08
C GLU A 443 5.30 -23.79 16.89
N ARG A 444 5.09 -24.50 15.77
CA ARG A 444 5.87 -25.70 15.43
C ARG A 444 7.36 -25.38 15.32
N VAL A 445 7.70 -24.25 14.68
CA VAL A 445 9.08 -23.77 14.54
C VAL A 445 9.69 -23.44 15.90
N ILE A 446 8.94 -22.76 16.77
CA ILE A 446 9.41 -22.35 18.10
C ILE A 446 9.70 -23.59 18.99
N LYS A 447 8.84 -24.61 18.90
CA LYS A 447 8.96 -25.87 19.65
C LYS A 447 10.12 -26.76 19.16
N ASP A 448 10.53 -26.61 17.89
CA ASP A 448 11.62 -27.39 17.29
C ASP A 448 13.01 -26.89 17.72
N GLN A 449 13.64 -27.60 18.67
CA GLN A 449 14.96 -27.26 19.18
C GLN A 449 16.10 -27.42 18.16
N SER A 450 15.87 -28.12 17.04
CA SER A 450 16.87 -28.25 15.97
C SER A 450 16.97 -26.99 15.11
N MET A 451 16.00 -26.07 15.23
CA MET A 451 15.98 -24.82 14.46
C MET A 451 17.00 -23.81 14.97
N SER A 452 17.57 -23.05 14.03
CA SER A 452 18.46 -21.94 14.35
C SER A 452 17.77 -20.94 15.27
N ARG A 453 18.57 -20.28 16.12
CA ARG A 453 18.06 -19.26 17.05
C ARG A 453 17.34 -18.15 16.28
N ASP A 454 17.93 -17.68 15.19
CA ASP A 454 17.38 -16.60 14.37
C ASP A 454 16.00 -16.92 13.80
N ILE A 455 15.78 -18.14 13.29
CA ILE A 455 14.47 -18.52 12.74
C ILE A 455 13.43 -18.66 13.86
N ARG A 456 13.82 -19.22 15.01
CA ARG A 456 12.91 -19.32 16.17
C ARG A 456 12.53 -17.95 16.72
N ASP A 457 13.49 -17.05 16.86
CA ASP A 457 13.23 -15.72 17.39
C ASP A 457 12.39 -14.90 16.40
N ASN A 458 12.65 -15.00 15.09
CA ASN A 458 11.77 -14.41 14.08
C ASN A 458 10.36 -15.01 14.10
N ALA A 459 10.20 -16.32 14.31
CA ALA A 459 8.88 -16.95 14.43
C ALA A 459 8.12 -16.45 15.66
N LYS A 460 8.81 -16.22 16.80
CA LYS A 460 8.20 -15.61 17.99
C LYS A 460 7.70 -14.20 17.71
N VAL A 461 8.51 -13.36 17.07
CA VAL A 461 8.12 -11.98 16.72
C VAL A 461 6.86 -11.96 15.85
N GLN A 462 6.76 -12.87 14.87
CA GLN A 462 5.55 -12.97 14.04
C GLN A 462 4.34 -13.45 14.85
N LEU A 463 4.51 -14.42 15.75
CA LEU A 463 3.43 -14.90 16.62
C LEU A 463 2.94 -13.82 17.58
N GLU A 464 3.86 -13.10 18.24
CA GLU A 464 3.55 -11.97 19.11
C GLU A 464 2.82 -10.84 18.34
N THR A 465 3.22 -10.59 17.10
CA THR A 465 2.54 -9.63 16.23
C THR A 465 1.11 -10.07 15.91
N ILE A 466 0.89 -11.35 15.60
CA ILE A 466 -0.45 -11.89 15.38
C ILE A 466 -1.31 -11.77 16.64
N GLU A 467 -0.79 -12.19 17.80
CA GLU A 467 -1.50 -12.11 19.09
C GLU A 467 -1.93 -10.67 19.39
N ARG A 468 -1.02 -9.69 19.19
CA ARG A 468 -1.33 -8.26 19.34
C ARG A 468 -2.47 -7.81 18.42
N LEU A 469 -2.45 -8.24 17.15
CA LEU A 469 -3.44 -7.84 16.15
C LEU A 469 -4.82 -8.48 16.38
N GLU A 470 -4.89 -9.65 17.04
CA GLU A 470 -6.12 -10.38 17.34
C GLU A 470 -6.81 -9.98 18.63
N GLU A 471 -6.03 -9.71 19.69
CA GLU A 471 -6.58 -9.28 20.97
C GLU A 471 -7.40 -7.98 20.84
N GLY A 472 -7.17 -7.24 19.76
CA GLY A 472 -7.75 -5.94 19.53
C GLY A 472 -7.20 -4.91 20.52
N PRO A 473 -7.46 -3.63 20.29
CA PRO A 473 -6.94 -2.56 21.13
C PRO A 473 -7.55 -2.60 22.54
N GLY A 474 -6.73 -2.30 23.55
CA GLY A 474 -7.15 -2.20 24.95
C GLY A 474 -7.19 -3.55 25.67
N SER A 475 -6.48 -4.56 25.15
CA SER A 475 -6.27 -5.82 25.88
C SER A 475 -5.57 -5.54 27.22
N LYS A 476 -5.81 -6.39 28.23
CA LYS A 476 -5.15 -6.25 29.55
C LYS A 476 -3.62 -6.25 29.44
N LYS A 477 -3.09 -6.96 28.44
CA LYS A 477 -1.66 -7.11 28.20
C LYS A 477 -1.08 -5.83 27.59
N GLU A 478 -1.79 -5.22 26.64
CA GLU A 478 -1.44 -3.92 26.06
C GLU A 478 -1.54 -2.78 27.09
N GLN A 479 -2.58 -2.79 27.95
CA GLN A 479 -2.68 -1.85 29.07
C GLN A 479 -1.56 -2.06 30.10
N GLU A 480 -1.11 -3.30 30.33
CA GLU A 480 0.03 -3.59 31.19
C GLU A 480 1.37 -3.19 30.55
N GLU A 481 1.54 -3.33 29.24
CA GLU A 481 2.73 -2.91 28.51
C GLU A 481 2.81 -1.40 28.35
N GLU A 482 1.71 -0.72 28.04
CA GLU A 482 1.65 0.75 27.99
C GLU A 482 1.87 1.34 29.40
N LYS A 483 1.34 0.69 30.43
CA LYS A 483 1.61 1.06 31.83
C LYS A 483 3.08 0.84 32.19
N LYS A 484 3.69 -0.28 31.81
CA LYS A 484 5.14 -0.52 32.00
C LYS A 484 5.98 0.52 31.28
N ARG A 485 5.63 0.87 30.04
CA ARG A 485 6.35 1.85 29.22
C ARG A 485 6.26 3.26 29.81
N LYS A 486 5.08 3.65 30.32
CA LYS A 486 4.89 4.90 31.07
C LYS A 486 5.62 4.90 32.42
N GLU A 487 5.65 3.76 33.13
CA GLU A 487 6.40 3.61 34.37
C GLU A 487 7.93 3.65 34.16
N GLU A 488 8.42 3.15 33.02
CA GLU A 488 9.84 3.27 32.60
C GLU A 488 10.19 4.71 32.20
N GLU A 489 9.34 5.40 31.43
CA GLU A 489 9.52 6.81 31.08
C GLU A 489 9.41 7.75 32.30
N GLU A 490 8.50 7.48 33.24
CA GLU A 490 8.41 8.24 34.51
C GLU A 490 9.57 7.90 35.47
N GLY A 491 10.11 6.68 35.39
CA GLY A 491 11.28 6.23 36.15
C GLY A 491 12.58 6.90 35.72
N GLU A 492 12.73 7.23 34.44
CA GLU A 492 13.90 7.98 33.92
C GLU A 492 13.85 9.48 34.24
N VAL A 493 12.65 10.06 34.44
CA VAL A 493 12.48 11.49 34.79
C VAL A 493 12.58 11.74 36.31
N GLY A 494 12.63 10.68 37.13
CA GLY A 494 12.72 10.74 38.60
C GLY A 494 14.12 10.97 39.19
N GLY A 495 15.16 11.10 38.35
CA GLY A 495 16.52 11.41 38.78
C GLY A 495 16.72 12.91 39.06
N TRP A 496 16.40 13.36 40.28
CA TRP A 496 16.73 14.72 40.73
C TRP A 496 18.25 14.94 40.71
N CYS A 497 18.76 15.65 39.71
CA CYS A 497 20.10 16.25 39.79
C CYS A 497 20.06 17.42 40.80
N HIS A 498 20.60 17.20 42.00
CA HIS A 498 21.01 18.29 42.87
C HIS A 498 22.21 19.01 42.25
N PHE A 499 22.01 20.24 41.77
CA PHE A 499 23.08 21.16 41.41
C PHE A 499 23.41 22.02 42.64
N GLU A 500 24.48 21.67 43.35
CA GLU A 500 25.21 22.62 44.21
C GLU A 500 26.19 23.38 43.33
N SER A 501 26.06 24.72 43.34
CA SER A 501 26.95 25.62 42.63
C SER A 501 28.23 25.81 43.43
N ASP A 502 29.35 25.26 42.94
CA ASP A 502 30.66 25.84 43.21
C ASP A 502 31.59 25.58 42.02
N GLY A 503 32.34 26.63 41.67
CA GLY A 503 32.94 26.82 40.35
C GLY A 503 34.01 25.81 39.95
N GLY A 504 34.12 25.59 38.65
CA GLY A 504 35.28 24.93 38.05
C GLY A 504 35.00 24.21 36.73
N MET A 505 35.46 24.80 35.63
CA MET A 505 36.04 24.14 34.45
C MET A 505 35.38 22.84 33.93
N PHE A 506 34.60 22.94 32.85
CA PHE A 506 34.08 21.76 32.13
C PHE A 506 35.12 21.15 31.19
N MET A 507 35.58 19.94 31.52
CA MET A 507 35.99 18.91 30.56
C MET A 507 34.99 17.76 30.66
N LEU A 508 34.35 17.39 29.54
CA LEU A 508 33.54 16.17 29.46
C LEU A 508 34.39 15.06 28.82
N GLN A 509 34.78 14.11 29.66
CA GLN A 509 35.40 12.85 29.28
C GLN A 509 34.28 11.80 29.17
N GLY A 510 34.04 11.29 27.96
CA GLY A 510 33.11 10.19 27.72
C GLY A 510 33.75 8.83 28.02
N SER A 511 32.97 7.91 28.59
CA SER A 511 33.30 6.47 28.64
C SER A 511 32.06 5.63 28.30
N ASP A 512 31.82 5.52 27.00
CA ASP A 512 31.62 4.30 26.20
C ASP A 512 31.07 2.99 26.82
N ARG A 513 30.05 2.40 26.17
CA ARG A 513 30.05 1.04 25.58
C ARG A 513 28.65 0.60 25.08
N SER A 514 28.47 0.56 23.76
CA SER A 514 28.02 -0.62 22.97
C SER A 514 27.42 -0.22 21.61
N GLU A 515 28.28 -0.30 20.59
CA GLU A 515 28.05 -0.74 19.21
C GLU A 515 26.75 -0.32 18.50
N THR A 516 26.79 0.89 17.97
CA THR A 516 26.00 1.33 16.81
C THR A 516 26.53 0.69 15.52
N HIS A 517 25.73 -0.16 14.88
CA HIS A 517 25.92 -0.49 13.47
C HIS A 517 25.29 0.61 12.61
N CYS A 518 26.09 1.63 12.27
CA CYS A 518 25.81 2.53 11.16
C CYS A 518 26.17 1.82 9.84
N PHE A 519 25.20 1.65 8.95
CA PHE A 519 25.48 1.33 7.54
C PHE A 519 25.77 2.62 6.76
N PRO A 520 26.78 2.63 5.87
CA PRO A 520 27.25 3.84 5.22
C PRO A 520 26.40 4.19 3.99
N TRP A 521 25.88 5.41 3.98
CA TRP A 521 25.43 6.11 2.78
C TRP A 521 26.65 6.78 2.15
N ASP A 522 27.02 6.39 0.93
CA ASP A 522 27.94 7.21 0.16
C ASP A 522 27.77 7.05 -1.37
N ARG A 523 27.73 8.23 -2.02
CA ARG A 523 27.89 8.57 -3.46
C ARG A 523 26.70 8.42 -4.41
N GLN A 524 26.43 9.35 -5.34
CA GLN A 524 26.99 10.67 -5.66
C GLN A 524 26.02 11.32 -6.68
N TRP A 525 25.57 12.54 -6.41
CA TRP A 525 25.00 13.43 -7.41
C TRP A 525 26.12 14.26 -8.05
N GLY A 526 26.01 14.47 -9.37
CA GLY A 526 27.02 15.09 -10.21
C GLY A 526 27.28 16.58 -9.94
N ASN A 527 28.52 16.95 -10.23
CA ASN A 527 29.17 18.24 -10.04
C ASN A 527 28.49 19.45 -10.72
N GLY A 528 28.37 20.54 -9.97
CA GLY A 528 28.46 21.91 -10.46
C GLY A 528 29.70 22.57 -9.86
N GLN A 529 30.60 23.06 -10.72
CA GLN A 529 31.91 23.65 -10.38
C GLN A 529 31.80 24.93 -9.55
N LEU A 530 32.77 25.18 -8.64
CA LEU A 530 33.75 26.28 -8.65
C LEU A 530 34.57 26.31 -7.33
N PRO A 531 35.75 26.98 -7.28
CA PRO A 531 36.97 26.39 -6.73
C PRO A 531 37.52 27.07 -5.45
N GLY A 532 38.39 26.33 -4.77
CA GLY A 532 39.60 26.90 -4.17
C GLY A 532 39.56 27.19 -2.66
N SER A 533 40.12 26.28 -1.87
CA SER A 533 41.21 26.61 -0.93
C SER A 533 41.65 25.36 -0.15
N SER A 534 42.86 24.91 -0.51
CA SER A 534 43.89 24.25 0.29
C SER A 534 43.72 24.08 1.81
N VAL A 535 44.06 22.86 2.27
CA VAL A 535 44.90 22.52 3.45
C VAL A 535 44.18 22.62 4.81
N GLN A 536 44.21 21.64 5.73
CA GLN A 536 45.35 20.88 6.25
C GLN A 536 44.90 19.61 6.99
N VAL A 537 45.66 18.53 6.84
CA VAL A 537 45.61 17.31 7.66
C VAL A 537 46.42 17.53 8.93
N CYS A 538 45.86 17.16 10.09
CA CYS A 538 46.50 16.77 11.35
C CYS A 538 45.36 16.18 12.21
N GLY A 539 45.41 15.02 12.84
CA GLY A 539 46.40 13.96 12.99
C GLY A 539 45.74 12.88 13.84
#